data_AF-D3NY56-F1
#
_entry.id   AF-D3NY56-F1
#
_cell.length_a   1.000
_cell.length_b   1.000
_cell.length_c   1.000
_cell.angle_alpha   90.00
_cell.angle_beta   90.00
_cell.angle_gamma   90.00
#
_symmetry.space_group_name_H-M   'P 1'
#
loop_
_entity.id
_entity.type
_entity.pdbx_description
1 polymer ?
#
loop_
_entity_poly.entity_id
_entity_poly.type
_entity_poly.pdbx_seq_one_letter_code
_entity_poly.pdbx_strand_id
1 'polypeptide(L)'
;MWQFRTRVPADLQGVLGRTHINRSLKTSSYPDAIRAARRVAFEIEQDFEAARGGTGGDPAHAACDRPCPSPPVPSVTANTVLPEPTGPAIHIDLDLLASRIAEKLQAAQPVAAEAVVPTAEPAKAKTIQQVYDAYMADPGVIQSGKTVLAYETVFGLLIEIIGQDTPVSDIGRETCREVMDTLRWLPPNSTKRYPNLTAREIAQKTRDAGKASGLSPATVNGYMTKLSALLTWAVNEGFIDRNPAKGLGVVDTTNRKDKRQPFTPKQLQAIFTAPLYTGCQDDDYGYAKPRDARPRRGRFWVPLIGLFSGMRLNDTRAGNF
;
A
#
# COMPACT_ATOMS: atom_id res chain seq x y z
N MET A 1 4.39 -14.51 5.59
CA MET A 1 3.32 -15.38 6.14
C MET A 1 2.35 -14.48 6.88
N TRP A 2 1.07 -14.55 6.55
CA TRP A 2 0.05 -13.64 7.10
C TRP A 2 -0.38 -14.08 8.52
N GLN A 3 -0.79 -13.11 9.35
CA GLN A 3 -1.24 -13.35 10.72
C GLN A 3 -2.58 -12.65 10.97
N PHE A 4 -3.43 -13.29 11.75
CA PHE A 4 -4.69 -12.73 12.24
C PHE A 4 -4.53 -12.30 13.70
N ARG A 5 -4.94 -11.07 14.01
CA ARG A 5 -4.85 -10.47 15.35
C ARG A 5 -6.22 -9.95 15.77
N THR A 6 -6.69 -10.38 16.93
CA THR A 6 -7.92 -9.86 17.55
C THR A 6 -7.67 -9.49 19.01
N ARG A 7 -8.50 -8.59 19.55
CA ARG A 7 -8.44 -8.16 20.95
C ARG A 7 -9.24 -9.16 21.79
N VAL A 8 -8.72 -9.49 22.97
CA VAL A 8 -9.44 -10.33 23.94
C VAL A 8 -10.50 -9.48 24.66
N PRO A 9 -11.77 -9.94 24.74
CA PRO A 9 -12.81 -9.30 25.53
C PRO A 9 -12.38 -9.04 26.99
N ALA A 10 -12.85 -7.94 27.61
CA ALA A 10 -12.34 -7.47 28.91
C ALA A 10 -12.59 -8.46 30.07
N ASP A 11 -13.74 -9.12 30.03
CA ASP A 11 -14.15 -10.23 30.88
C ASP A 11 -13.18 -11.42 30.81
N LEU A 12 -12.63 -11.71 29.63
CA LEU A 12 -11.72 -12.84 29.40
C LEU A 12 -10.23 -12.51 29.59
N GLN A 13 -9.86 -11.23 29.72
CA GLN A 13 -8.46 -10.83 29.90
C GLN A 13 -7.86 -11.35 31.20
N GLY A 14 -8.66 -11.46 32.28
CA GLY A 14 -8.23 -12.03 33.56
C GLY A 14 -7.98 -13.53 33.51
N VAL A 15 -8.81 -14.26 32.75
CA VAL A 15 -8.72 -15.73 32.61
C VAL A 15 -7.59 -16.12 31.64
N LEU A 16 -7.46 -15.41 30.52
CA LEU A 16 -6.48 -15.71 29.47
C LEU A 16 -5.11 -15.03 29.68
N GLY A 17 -5.02 -14.07 30.61
CA GLY A 17 -3.78 -13.35 30.95
C GLY A 17 -3.17 -12.54 29.80
N ARG A 18 -3.95 -12.26 28.74
CA ARG A 18 -3.48 -11.61 27.50
C ARG A 18 -4.53 -10.64 26.98
N THR A 19 -4.09 -9.52 26.40
CA THR A 19 -4.98 -8.50 25.81
C THR A 19 -5.28 -8.74 24.33
N HIS A 20 -4.47 -9.55 23.65
CA HIS A 20 -4.59 -9.85 22.23
C HIS A 20 -4.24 -11.31 21.94
N ILE A 21 -4.95 -11.90 20.97
CA ILE A 21 -4.62 -13.20 20.39
C ILE A 21 -4.11 -13.00 18.97
N ASN A 22 -2.95 -13.60 18.69
CA ASN A 22 -2.34 -13.64 17.36
C ASN A 22 -2.29 -15.10 16.90
N ARG A 23 -2.82 -15.39 15.70
CA ARG A 23 -2.75 -16.70 15.05
C ARG A 23 -2.11 -16.57 13.66
N SER A 24 -1.16 -17.43 13.34
CA SER A 24 -0.58 -17.49 11.99
C SER A 24 -1.55 -18.16 11.03
N LEU A 25 -1.79 -17.53 9.88
CA LEU A 25 -2.67 -18.05 8.83
C LEU A 25 -1.98 -19.10 7.94
N LYS A 26 -0.71 -19.41 8.23
CA LYS A 26 0.13 -20.42 7.55
C LYS A 26 0.21 -20.31 6.02
N THR A 27 -0.17 -19.16 5.47
CA THR A 27 -0.21 -18.92 4.01
C THR A 27 0.58 -17.67 3.63
N SER A 28 1.18 -17.68 2.44
CA SER A 28 1.88 -16.54 1.82
C SER A 28 0.99 -15.74 0.85
N SER A 29 -0.05 -16.39 0.30
CA SER A 29 -1.08 -15.82 -0.57
C SER A 29 -2.10 -14.96 0.21
N TYR A 30 -2.34 -13.72 -0.24
CA TYR A 30 -3.28 -12.79 0.41
C TYR A 30 -4.76 -13.20 0.26
N PRO A 31 -5.26 -13.62 -0.92
CA PRO A 31 -6.63 -14.12 -1.05
C PRO A 31 -6.94 -15.32 -0.13
N ASP A 32 -6.00 -16.25 -0.02
CA ASP A 32 -6.15 -17.42 0.85
C ASP A 32 -6.04 -17.03 2.34
N ALA A 33 -5.25 -16.01 2.66
CA ALA A 33 -5.21 -15.43 4.00
C ALA A 33 -6.56 -14.82 4.40
N ILE A 34 -7.30 -14.17 3.49
CA ILE A 34 -8.65 -13.65 3.79
C ILE A 34 -9.61 -14.79 4.14
N ARG A 35 -9.61 -15.87 3.35
CA ARG A 35 -10.46 -17.04 3.62
C ARG A 35 -10.09 -17.72 4.94
N ALA A 36 -8.79 -17.92 5.18
CA ALA A 36 -8.29 -18.50 6.42
C ALA A 36 -8.58 -17.61 7.64
N ALA A 37 -8.53 -16.28 7.50
CA ALA A 37 -8.84 -15.35 8.57
C ALA A 37 -10.28 -15.49 9.06
N ARG A 38 -11.26 -15.72 8.17
CA ARG A 38 -12.66 -15.94 8.57
C ARG A 38 -12.83 -17.21 9.41
N ARG A 39 -12.16 -18.30 9.03
CA ARG A 39 -12.15 -19.55 9.79
C ARG A 39 -11.51 -19.37 11.17
N VAL A 40 -10.33 -18.75 11.21
CA VAL A 40 -9.60 -18.50 12.46
C VAL A 40 -10.35 -17.53 13.36
N ALA A 41 -11.07 -16.54 12.81
CA ALA A 41 -11.93 -15.67 13.58
C ALA A 41 -13.04 -16.46 14.29
N PHE A 42 -13.72 -17.35 13.57
CA PHE A 42 -14.76 -18.21 14.14
C PHE A 42 -14.21 -19.16 15.23
N GLU A 43 -13.05 -19.78 15.01
CA GLU A 43 -12.38 -20.63 16.01
C GLU A 43 -12.04 -19.84 17.29
N ILE A 44 -11.54 -18.61 17.15
CA ILE A 44 -11.23 -17.75 18.31
C ILE A 44 -12.51 -17.31 19.03
N GLU A 45 -13.59 -17.02 18.31
CA GLU A 45 -14.89 -16.71 18.92
C GLU A 45 -15.44 -17.92 19.68
N GLN A 46 -15.29 -19.13 19.14
CA GLN A 46 -15.64 -20.37 19.84
C GLN A 46 -14.77 -20.60 21.09
N ASP A 47 -13.47 -20.33 21.01
CA ASP A 47 -12.56 -20.39 22.17
C ASP A 47 -12.97 -19.37 23.25
N PHE A 48 -13.41 -18.17 22.87
CA PHE A 48 -13.93 -17.15 23.80
C PHE A 48 -15.26 -17.56 24.44
N GLU A 49 -16.15 -18.18 23.67
CA GLU A 49 -17.41 -18.68 24.20
C GLU A 49 -17.20 -19.86 25.16
N ALA A 50 -16.31 -20.79 24.82
CA ALA A 50 -15.91 -21.88 25.70
C ALA A 50 -15.25 -21.37 27.00
N ALA A 51 -14.43 -20.33 26.90
CA ALA A 51 -13.83 -19.67 28.07
C ALA A 51 -14.89 -19.01 28.97
N ARG A 52 -15.96 -18.45 28.39
CA ARG A 52 -17.12 -17.91 29.14
C ARG A 52 -17.97 -19.01 29.76
N GLY A 53 -18.19 -20.13 29.06
CA GLY A 53 -18.92 -21.29 29.58
C GLY A 53 -18.26 -22.01 30.77
N GLY A 54 -16.96 -21.80 30.98
CA GLY A 54 -16.23 -22.29 32.16
C GLY A 54 -16.29 -21.37 33.38
N THR A 55 -16.64 -20.10 33.19
CA THR A 55 -16.84 -19.10 34.25
C THR A 55 -18.33 -18.84 34.40
N GLY A 56 -19.02 -19.66 35.21
CA GLY A 56 -20.42 -19.43 35.54
C GLY A 56 -20.62 -18.06 36.19
N GLY A 57 -21.19 -17.11 35.44
CA GLY A 57 -21.62 -15.81 35.92
C GLY A 57 -21.41 -14.70 34.90
N ASP A 58 -22.51 -14.18 34.34
CA ASP A 58 -22.51 -12.89 33.64
C ASP A 58 -21.94 -11.82 34.58
N PRO A 59 -20.80 -11.18 34.27
CA PRO A 59 -20.36 -10.04 35.05
C PRO A 59 -21.16 -8.81 34.61
N ALA A 60 -21.90 -8.22 35.54
CA ALA A 60 -22.46 -6.89 35.39
C ALA A 60 -21.36 -5.93 34.90
N HIS A 61 -21.61 -5.24 33.78
CA HIS A 61 -20.71 -4.24 33.24
C HIS A 61 -20.36 -3.21 34.34
N ALA A 62 -19.10 -3.19 34.78
CA ALA A 62 -18.59 -2.12 35.62
C ALA A 62 -18.71 -0.80 34.86
N ALA A 63 -19.58 0.09 35.35
CA ALA A 63 -19.79 1.41 34.81
C ALA A 63 -18.46 2.18 34.79
N CYS A 64 -18.02 2.58 33.60
CA CYS A 64 -16.96 3.56 33.44
C CYS A 64 -17.64 4.92 33.23
N ASP A 65 -17.45 5.88 34.14
CA ASP A 65 -17.99 7.26 34.11
C ASP A 65 -17.41 8.16 32.98
N ARG A 66 -16.98 7.53 31.89
CA ARG A 66 -16.60 8.05 30.57
C ARG A 66 -17.76 8.22 29.60
N PRO A 67 -18.33 9.41 29.27
CA PRO A 67 -19.20 9.51 28.10
C PRO A 67 -18.35 9.36 26.84
N CYS A 68 -18.22 8.13 26.32
CA CYS A 68 -17.77 7.88 24.97
C CYS A 68 -19.01 7.77 24.06
N PRO A 69 -19.07 8.49 22.93
CA PRO A 69 -20.12 8.27 21.96
C PRO A 69 -19.93 6.89 21.33
N SER A 70 -20.74 5.91 21.74
CA SER A 70 -20.83 4.62 21.08
C SER A 70 -21.52 4.77 19.72
N PRO A 71 -21.04 4.13 18.65
CA PRO A 71 -21.84 3.96 17.44
C PRO A 71 -23.11 3.17 17.79
N PRO A 72 -24.23 3.37 17.06
CA PRO A 72 -25.48 2.67 17.33
C PRO A 72 -25.24 1.17 17.22
N VAL A 73 -25.33 0.48 18.37
CA VAL A 73 -25.34 -0.98 18.42
C VAL A 73 -26.69 -1.41 17.84
N PRO A 74 -26.76 -2.36 16.90
CA PRO A 74 -28.05 -2.94 16.53
C PRO A 74 -28.60 -3.66 17.75
N SER A 75 -29.63 -3.10 18.36
CA SER A 75 -30.42 -3.77 19.39
C SER A 75 -31.12 -4.96 18.74
N VAL A 76 -30.65 -6.18 19.02
CA VAL A 76 -31.47 -7.37 18.80
C VAL A 76 -32.47 -7.41 19.95
N THR A 77 -33.56 -6.66 19.80
CA THR A 77 -34.69 -6.72 20.72
C THR A 77 -35.39 -8.05 20.51
N ALA A 78 -35.35 -8.93 21.51
CA ALA A 78 -36.09 -10.20 21.51
C ALA A 78 -37.62 -10.03 21.71
N ASN A 79 -38.16 -8.85 21.42
CA ASN A 79 -39.58 -8.52 21.59
C ASN A 79 -40.17 -8.02 20.28
N THR A 80 -40.28 -8.93 19.33
CA THR A 80 -41.34 -8.87 18.33
C THR A 80 -41.83 -10.30 18.17
N VAL A 81 -43.02 -10.57 18.71
CA VAL A 81 -43.82 -11.70 18.23
C VAL A 81 -44.04 -11.42 16.75
N LEU A 82 -43.26 -12.10 15.91
CA LEU A 82 -43.45 -12.07 14.47
C LEU A 82 -44.87 -12.56 14.19
N PRO A 83 -45.66 -11.89 13.33
CA PRO A 83 -46.88 -12.48 12.82
C PRO A 83 -46.52 -13.81 12.17
N GLU A 84 -47.33 -14.85 12.41
CA GLU A 84 -47.09 -16.19 11.87
C GLU A 84 -46.78 -16.10 10.36
N PRO A 85 -45.74 -16.82 9.89
CA PRO A 85 -45.31 -16.74 8.49
C PRO A 85 -46.39 -17.32 7.60
N THR A 86 -47.17 -16.46 6.93
CA THR A 86 -48.19 -16.83 5.94
C THR A 86 -47.60 -16.98 4.53
N GLY A 87 -46.36 -17.47 4.44
CA GLY A 87 -45.70 -17.82 3.20
C GLY A 87 -44.83 -19.05 3.41
N PRO A 88 -44.63 -19.90 2.39
CA PRO A 88 -43.81 -21.09 2.53
C PRO A 88 -42.39 -20.66 2.92
N ALA A 89 -41.97 -21.05 4.13
CA ALA A 89 -40.59 -20.91 4.56
C ALA A 89 -39.70 -21.65 3.56
N ILE A 90 -38.87 -20.92 2.82
CA ILE A 90 -37.86 -21.53 1.96
C ILE A 90 -36.78 -22.08 2.90
N HIS A 91 -37.00 -23.29 3.39
CA HIS A 91 -35.94 -24.12 3.95
C HIS A 91 -35.01 -24.49 2.79
N ILE A 92 -33.92 -23.74 2.65
CA ILE A 92 -32.83 -24.14 1.76
C ILE A 92 -32.10 -25.26 2.49
N ASP A 93 -32.43 -26.50 2.13
CA ASP A 93 -31.70 -27.67 2.59
C ASP A 93 -30.24 -27.55 2.12
N LEU A 94 -29.33 -27.44 3.09
CA LEU A 94 -27.90 -27.20 2.85
C LEU A 94 -27.27 -28.36 2.07
N ASP A 95 -27.82 -29.57 2.21
CA ASP A 95 -27.40 -30.76 1.48
C ASP A 95 -27.88 -30.72 0.02
N LEU A 96 -29.07 -30.14 -0.23
CA LEU A 96 -29.57 -29.88 -1.59
C LEU A 96 -28.77 -28.79 -2.32
N LEU A 97 -28.28 -27.78 -1.59
CA LEU A 97 -27.39 -26.76 -2.16
C LEU A 97 -26.01 -27.35 -2.49
N ALA A 98 -25.46 -28.17 -1.59
CA ALA A 98 -24.17 -28.84 -1.77
C ALA A 98 -24.19 -29.81 -2.96
N SER A 99 -25.26 -30.61 -3.09
CA SER A 99 -25.45 -31.52 -4.23
C SER A 99 -25.61 -30.78 -5.56
N ARG A 100 -26.36 -29.66 -5.61
CA ARG A 100 -26.48 -28.84 -6.84
C ARG A 100 -25.16 -28.16 -7.24
N ILE A 101 -24.33 -27.78 -6.27
CA ILE A 101 -22.99 -27.25 -6.51
C ILE A 101 -22.07 -28.37 -7.06
N ALA A 102 -22.15 -29.57 -6.49
CA ALA A 102 -21.41 -30.74 -6.97
C ALA A 102 -21.83 -31.16 -8.40
N GLU A 103 -23.13 -31.14 -8.69
CA GLU A 103 -23.69 -31.42 -10.02
C GLU A 103 -23.23 -30.41 -11.07
N LYS A 104 -23.23 -29.11 -10.74
CA LYS A 104 -22.68 -28.05 -11.61
C LYS A 104 -21.16 -28.12 -11.81
N LEU A 105 -20.43 -28.66 -10.83
CA LEU A 105 -18.98 -28.87 -10.95
C LEU A 105 -18.64 -30.11 -11.80
N GLN A 106 -19.48 -31.16 -11.79
CA GLN A 106 -19.31 -32.33 -12.64
C GLN A 106 -19.78 -32.09 -14.09
N ALA A 107 -20.82 -31.27 -14.29
CA ALA A 107 -21.25 -30.85 -15.63
C ALA A 107 -20.23 -29.94 -16.36
N ALA A 108 -19.20 -29.47 -15.66
CA ALA A 108 -18.18 -28.54 -16.18
C ALA A 108 -16.84 -29.22 -16.51
N GLN A 109 -16.81 -30.52 -16.83
CA GLN A 109 -15.64 -31.11 -17.48
C GLN A 109 -15.62 -30.73 -18.97
N PRO A 110 -14.46 -30.33 -19.52
CA PRO A 110 -14.37 -29.81 -20.87
C PRO A 110 -14.54 -30.96 -21.87
N VAL A 111 -15.59 -30.90 -22.69
CA VAL A 111 -15.57 -31.60 -23.97
C VAL A 111 -14.43 -30.97 -24.75
N ALA A 112 -13.41 -31.77 -25.05
CA ALA A 112 -12.31 -31.42 -25.93
C ALA A 112 -12.87 -31.12 -27.33
N ALA A 113 -13.28 -29.86 -27.53
CA ALA A 113 -13.49 -29.31 -28.85
C ALA A 113 -12.12 -28.94 -29.38
N GLU A 114 -11.66 -29.73 -30.34
CA GLU A 114 -10.53 -29.46 -31.21
C GLU A 114 -10.84 -28.16 -31.98
N ALA A 115 -10.53 -27.02 -31.38
CA ALA A 115 -10.68 -25.71 -32.00
C ALA A 115 -9.47 -25.47 -32.90
N VAL A 116 -9.66 -25.78 -34.18
CA VAL A 116 -8.92 -25.20 -35.30
C VAL A 116 -8.76 -23.71 -35.02
N VAL A 117 -7.52 -23.24 -34.88
CA VAL A 117 -7.19 -21.82 -34.72
C VAL A 117 -7.55 -21.09 -36.02
N PRO A 118 -8.55 -20.19 -36.08
CA PRO A 118 -8.55 -19.18 -37.11
C PRO A 118 -7.73 -18.02 -36.57
N THR A 119 -6.71 -17.64 -37.34
CA THR A 119 -5.98 -16.38 -37.21
C THR A 119 -6.96 -15.23 -36.94
N ALA A 120 -7.05 -14.79 -35.70
CA ALA A 120 -7.85 -13.63 -35.33
C ALA A 120 -7.03 -12.37 -35.59
N GLU A 121 -7.51 -11.54 -36.51
CA GLU A 121 -7.08 -10.16 -36.68
C GLU A 121 -7.20 -9.42 -35.33
N PRO A 122 -6.20 -8.58 -34.95
CA PRO A 122 -6.14 -8.03 -33.61
C PRO A 122 -7.27 -7.03 -33.37
N ALA A 123 -8.20 -7.38 -32.48
CA ALA A 123 -9.18 -6.46 -31.94
C ALA A 123 -8.46 -5.37 -31.13
N LYS A 124 -8.34 -4.17 -31.70
CA LYS A 124 -7.94 -2.87 -31.10
C LYS A 124 -7.38 -2.99 -29.67
N ALA A 125 -6.15 -3.46 -29.55
CA ALA A 125 -5.45 -3.48 -28.27
C ALA A 125 -5.29 -2.03 -27.78
N LYS A 126 -5.75 -1.74 -26.56
CA LYS A 126 -5.58 -0.42 -25.96
C LYS A 126 -4.09 -0.11 -25.85
N THR A 127 -3.73 1.13 -26.13
CA THR A 127 -2.34 1.58 -25.97
C THR A 127 -2.02 1.77 -24.48
N ILE A 128 -0.73 1.76 -24.14
CA ILE A 128 -0.30 1.97 -22.75
C ILE A 128 -0.77 3.31 -22.18
N GLN A 129 -0.86 4.35 -23.02
CA GLN A 129 -1.37 5.66 -22.61
C GLN A 129 -2.87 5.59 -22.26
N GLN A 130 -3.67 4.92 -23.08
CA GLN A 130 -5.10 4.73 -22.79
C GLN A 130 -5.33 3.92 -21.52
N VAL A 131 -4.45 2.93 -21.23
CA VAL A 131 -4.50 2.16 -19.99
C VAL A 131 -4.10 3.01 -18.78
N TYR A 132 -3.13 3.91 -18.92
CA TYR A 132 -2.78 4.88 -17.88
C TYR A 132 -3.91 5.87 -17.60
N ASP A 133 -4.52 6.43 -18.64
CA ASP A 133 -5.63 7.38 -18.50
C ASP A 133 -6.82 6.72 -17.81
N ALA A 134 -7.15 5.48 -18.20
CA ALA A 134 -8.19 4.69 -17.57
C ALA A 134 -7.86 4.34 -16.10
N TYR A 135 -6.59 4.03 -15.80
CA TYR A 135 -6.12 3.77 -14.44
C TYR A 135 -6.22 5.02 -13.55
N MET A 136 -5.97 6.21 -14.08
CA MET A 136 -6.10 7.48 -13.34
C MET A 136 -7.57 7.93 -13.19
N ALA A 137 -8.44 7.51 -14.11
CA ALA A 137 -9.88 7.78 -14.04
C ALA A 137 -10.65 6.85 -13.08
N ASP A 138 -10.03 5.74 -12.64
CA ASP A 138 -10.67 4.76 -11.76
C ASP A 138 -10.90 5.33 -10.34
N PRO A 139 -12.17 5.48 -9.89
CA PRO A 139 -12.51 5.98 -8.56
C PRO A 139 -12.09 5.01 -7.43
N GLY A 140 -11.72 3.77 -7.75
CA GLY A 140 -11.18 2.79 -6.81
C GLY A 140 -9.78 3.16 -6.29
N VAL A 141 -9.10 4.11 -6.91
CA VAL A 141 -7.77 4.57 -6.50
C VAL A 141 -7.88 5.90 -5.74
N ILE A 142 -8.03 5.84 -4.41
CA ILE A 142 -8.01 7.04 -3.56
C ILE A 142 -6.60 7.66 -3.60
N GLN A 143 -6.44 8.79 -4.29
CA GLN A 143 -5.16 9.48 -4.41
C GLN A 143 -5.20 10.88 -3.77
N SER A 144 -4.23 11.16 -2.90
CA SER A 144 -3.94 12.55 -2.50
C SER A 144 -3.37 13.31 -3.71
N GLY A 145 -3.65 14.60 -3.88
CA GLY A 145 -3.14 15.39 -5.02
C GLY A 145 -1.61 15.38 -5.17
N LYS A 146 -0.84 15.21 -4.08
CA LYS A 146 0.62 14.99 -4.14
C LYS A 146 1.01 13.67 -4.81
N THR A 147 0.14 12.67 -4.72
CA THR A 147 0.30 11.34 -5.32
C THR A 147 0.06 11.41 -6.83
N VAL A 148 -0.95 12.16 -7.27
CA VAL A 148 -1.26 12.35 -8.70
C VAL A 148 -0.07 12.95 -9.45
N LEU A 149 0.49 14.06 -8.97
CA LEU A 149 1.67 14.70 -9.59
C LEU A 149 2.90 13.77 -9.63
N ALA A 150 3.08 12.95 -8.59
CA ALA A 150 4.15 11.96 -8.56
C ALA A 150 3.90 10.80 -9.53
N TYR A 151 2.64 10.51 -9.86
CA TYR A 151 2.27 9.49 -10.85
C TYR A 151 2.50 10.05 -12.26
N GLU A 152 2.03 11.25 -12.56
CA GLU A 152 2.24 11.90 -13.87
C GLU A 152 3.71 11.96 -14.26
N THR A 153 4.58 12.37 -13.33
CA THR A 153 6.03 12.45 -13.59
C THR A 153 6.67 11.09 -13.81
N VAL A 154 6.25 10.06 -13.07
CA VAL A 154 6.81 8.72 -13.19
C VAL A 154 6.29 8.01 -14.44
N PHE A 155 4.97 8.02 -14.65
CA PHE A 155 4.35 7.38 -15.80
C PHE A 155 4.67 8.11 -17.10
N GLY A 156 4.81 9.44 -17.10
CA GLY A 156 5.29 10.18 -18.27
C GLY A 156 6.65 9.66 -18.76
N LEU A 157 7.60 9.46 -17.85
CA LEU A 157 8.91 8.90 -18.18
C LEU A 157 8.82 7.43 -18.64
N LEU A 158 7.98 6.61 -18.00
CA LEU A 158 7.81 5.20 -18.36
C LEU A 158 7.18 5.05 -19.75
N ILE A 159 6.14 5.83 -20.04
CA ILE A 159 5.44 5.84 -21.32
C ILE A 159 6.35 6.40 -22.42
N GLU A 160 7.17 7.40 -22.13
CA GLU A 160 8.20 7.88 -23.07
C GLU A 160 9.20 6.78 -23.43
N ILE A 161 9.65 5.99 -22.44
CA ILE A 161 10.60 4.90 -22.68
C ILE A 161 9.94 3.74 -23.41
N ILE A 162 8.66 3.41 -23.15
CA ILE A 162 7.98 2.27 -23.80
C ILE A 162 7.50 2.64 -25.21
N GLY A 163 7.01 3.86 -25.37
CA GLY A 163 6.26 4.32 -26.54
C GLY A 163 4.78 4.52 -26.18
N GLN A 164 4.22 5.69 -26.53
CA GLN A 164 2.82 6.03 -26.24
C GLN A 164 1.84 5.11 -26.98
N ASP A 165 2.20 4.73 -28.21
CA ASP A 165 1.35 3.96 -29.12
C ASP A 165 1.53 2.44 -29.00
N THR A 166 2.39 1.98 -28.08
CA THR A 166 2.62 0.54 -27.90
C THR A 166 1.36 -0.10 -27.31
N PRO A 167 0.80 -1.13 -27.97
CA PRO A 167 -0.35 -1.86 -27.43
C PRO A 167 0.09 -2.64 -26.19
N VAL A 168 -0.77 -2.68 -25.16
CA VAL A 168 -0.40 -3.29 -23.87
C VAL A 168 -0.17 -4.80 -23.99
N SER A 169 -0.76 -5.45 -25.00
CA SER A 169 -0.53 -6.87 -25.34
C SER A 169 0.91 -7.18 -25.73
N ASP A 170 1.61 -6.23 -26.35
CA ASP A 170 2.95 -6.44 -26.90
C ASP A 170 4.04 -6.14 -25.85
N ILE A 171 3.65 -5.66 -24.67
CA ILE A 171 4.57 -5.40 -23.57
C ILE A 171 5.01 -6.73 -22.98
N GLY A 172 6.14 -7.22 -23.49
CA GLY A 172 6.79 -8.42 -22.98
C GLY A 172 7.71 -8.15 -21.79
N ARG A 173 8.29 -9.24 -21.28
CA ARG A 173 9.31 -9.17 -20.22
C ARG A 173 10.58 -8.43 -20.66
N GLU A 174 10.92 -8.51 -21.95
CA GLU A 174 12.09 -7.82 -22.50
C GLU A 174 11.89 -6.30 -22.51
N THR A 175 10.72 -5.79 -22.90
CA THR A 175 10.41 -4.36 -22.82
C THR A 175 10.53 -3.84 -21.38
N CYS A 176 10.05 -4.61 -20.40
CA CYS A 176 10.22 -4.24 -18.99
C CYS A 176 11.68 -4.24 -18.53
N ARG A 177 12.52 -5.13 -19.07
CA ARG A 177 13.97 -5.11 -18.81
C ARG A 177 14.64 -3.90 -19.45
N GLU A 178 14.29 -3.57 -20.69
CA GLU A 178 14.80 -2.38 -21.38
C GLU A 178 14.46 -1.10 -20.62
N VAL A 179 13.24 -1.00 -20.07
CA VAL A 179 12.84 0.11 -19.20
C VAL A 179 13.73 0.18 -17.97
N MET A 180 13.91 -0.93 -17.26
CA MET A 180 14.76 -1.01 -16.07
C MET A 180 16.22 -0.63 -16.38
N ASP A 181 16.75 -1.14 -17.49
CA ASP A 181 18.11 -0.89 -17.96
C ASP A 181 18.29 0.56 -18.43
N THR A 182 17.28 1.18 -19.02
CA THR A 182 17.30 2.60 -19.39
C THR A 182 17.31 3.47 -18.13
N LEU A 183 16.44 3.16 -17.16
CA LEU A 183 16.35 3.87 -15.88
C LEU A 183 17.65 3.75 -15.06
N ARG A 184 18.37 2.63 -15.13
CA ARG A 184 19.65 2.47 -14.43
C ARG A 184 20.72 3.45 -14.90
N TRP A 185 20.68 3.83 -16.18
CA TRP A 185 21.67 4.73 -16.78
C TRP A 185 21.19 6.17 -16.92
N LEU A 186 19.95 6.45 -16.54
CA LEU A 186 19.41 7.78 -16.60
C LEU A 186 19.95 8.61 -15.41
N PRO A 187 20.45 9.84 -15.65
CA PRO A 187 20.92 10.68 -14.57
C PRO A 187 19.78 11.27 -13.74
N PRO A 188 20.00 11.55 -12.45
CA PRO A 188 19.02 12.26 -11.64
C PRO A 188 18.72 13.63 -12.26
N ASN A 189 17.45 14.02 -12.24
CA ASN A 189 16.95 15.25 -12.88
C ASN A 189 17.21 15.33 -14.39
N SER A 190 17.20 14.19 -15.09
CA SER A 190 17.38 14.11 -16.55
C SER A 190 16.48 15.07 -17.33
N THR A 191 15.18 15.12 -17.01
CA THR A 191 14.20 15.99 -17.66
C THR A 191 14.54 17.49 -17.54
N LYS A 192 15.24 17.88 -16.46
CA LYS A 192 15.70 19.27 -16.27
C LYS A 192 17.05 19.54 -16.93
N ARG A 193 17.92 18.52 -17.00
CA ARG A 193 19.27 18.63 -17.55
C ARG A 193 19.31 18.56 -19.08
N TYR A 194 18.37 17.82 -19.67
CA TYR A 194 18.31 17.54 -21.10
C TYR A 194 16.88 17.69 -21.60
N PRO A 195 16.38 18.94 -21.75
CA PRO A 195 14.98 19.19 -22.13
C PRO A 195 14.62 18.72 -23.55
N ASN A 196 15.61 18.52 -24.43
CA ASN A 196 15.41 18.23 -25.85
C ASN A 196 15.83 16.80 -26.26
N LEU A 197 16.17 15.93 -25.31
CA LEU A 197 16.62 14.56 -25.59
C LEU A 197 15.68 13.56 -24.94
N THR A 198 15.44 12.44 -25.62
CA THR A 198 14.60 11.38 -25.07
C THR A 198 15.33 10.63 -23.95
N ALA A 199 14.58 10.02 -23.03
CA ALA A 199 15.13 9.24 -21.93
C ALA A 199 16.07 8.11 -22.42
N ARG A 200 15.75 7.51 -23.58
CA ARG A 200 16.60 6.49 -24.24
C ARG A 200 17.92 7.08 -24.72
N GLU A 201 17.89 8.23 -25.40
CA GLU A 201 19.10 8.92 -25.88
C GLU A 201 20.00 9.40 -24.73
N ILE A 202 19.40 9.90 -23.64
CA ILE A 202 20.14 10.33 -22.45
C ILE A 202 20.83 9.12 -21.80
N ALA A 203 20.13 7.99 -21.70
CA ALA A 203 20.70 6.76 -21.16
C ALA A 203 21.86 6.24 -22.01
N GLN A 204 21.74 6.27 -23.34
CA GLN A 204 22.84 5.91 -24.26
C GLN A 204 24.04 6.85 -24.08
N LYS A 205 23.84 8.17 -24.14
CA LYS A 205 24.92 9.15 -23.92
C LYS A 205 25.62 8.97 -22.57
N THR A 206 24.86 8.61 -21.53
CA THR A 206 25.43 8.39 -20.19
C THR A 206 26.21 7.08 -20.11
N ARG A 207 25.77 6.03 -20.82
CA ARG A 207 26.52 4.79 -21.00
C ARG A 207 27.85 5.04 -21.71
N ASP A 208 27.81 5.76 -22.83
CA ASP A 208 28.98 6.04 -23.65
C ASP A 208 30.00 6.94 -22.94
N ALA A 209 29.50 7.88 -22.12
CA ALA A 209 30.35 8.74 -21.30
C ALA A 209 30.95 8.04 -20.07
N GLY A 210 30.61 6.78 -19.79
CA GLY A 210 31.11 6.02 -18.64
C GLY A 210 30.79 6.64 -17.27
N LYS A 211 29.84 7.58 -17.20
CA LYS A 211 29.58 8.37 -16.01
C LYS A 211 28.68 7.57 -15.07
N ALA A 212 29.18 7.24 -13.88
CA ALA A 212 28.49 6.47 -12.84
C ALA A 212 27.31 7.23 -12.16
N SER A 213 26.63 8.11 -12.89
CA SER A 213 25.52 8.91 -12.39
C SER A 213 24.18 8.32 -12.85
N GLY A 214 23.90 7.09 -12.48
CA GLY A 214 22.59 6.46 -12.68
C GLY A 214 21.62 6.77 -11.54
N LEU A 215 20.32 6.48 -11.73
CA LEU A 215 19.36 6.50 -10.63
C LEU A 215 19.73 5.47 -9.56
N SER A 216 19.40 5.78 -8.31
CA SER A 216 19.62 4.85 -7.20
C SER A 216 18.77 3.57 -7.40
N PRO A 217 19.23 2.39 -6.96
CA PRO A 217 18.45 1.14 -7.06
C PRO A 217 17.06 1.25 -6.43
N ALA A 218 16.96 1.97 -5.31
CA ALA A 218 15.68 2.23 -4.64
C ALA A 218 14.73 3.06 -5.52
N THR A 219 15.26 4.03 -6.27
CA THR A 219 14.46 4.83 -7.19
C THR A 219 13.99 3.95 -8.34
N VAL A 220 14.88 3.22 -9.02
CA VAL A 220 14.51 2.30 -10.13
C VAL A 220 13.42 1.31 -9.69
N ASN A 221 13.56 0.71 -8.51
CA ASN A 221 12.55 -0.19 -7.95
C ASN A 221 11.21 0.50 -7.69
N GLY A 222 11.23 1.79 -7.30
CA GLY A 222 10.03 2.61 -7.19
C GLY A 222 9.28 2.78 -8.51
N TYR A 223 10.01 3.00 -9.62
CA TYR A 223 9.44 3.05 -10.97
C TYR A 223 8.88 1.69 -11.38
N MET A 224 9.64 0.61 -11.21
CA MET A 224 9.21 -0.74 -11.56
C MET A 224 8.01 -1.22 -10.74
N THR A 225 7.90 -0.83 -9.46
CA THR A 225 6.74 -1.14 -8.61
C THR A 225 5.47 -0.47 -9.15
N LYS A 226 5.58 0.79 -9.60
CA LYS A 226 4.46 1.53 -10.18
C LYS A 226 4.04 0.95 -11.53
N LEU A 227 5.00 0.61 -12.39
CA LEU A 227 4.75 -0.08 -13.65
C LEU A 227 4.05 -1.43 -13.40
N SER A 228 4.54 -2.21 -12.44
CA SER A 228 3.93 -3.49 -12.06
C SER A 228 2.51 -3.32 -11.51
N ALA A 229 2.22 -2.25 -10.78
CA ALA A 229 0.88 -1.93 -10.31
C ALA A 229 -0.08 -1.62 -11.47
N LEU A 230 0.34 -0.79 -12.43
CA LEU A 230 -0.43 -0.48 -13.64
C LEU A 230 -0.75 -1.75 -14.44
N LEU A 231 0.25 -2.59 -14.67
CA LEU A 231 0.07 -3.84 -15.41
C LEU A 231 -0.76 -4.87 -14.63
N THR A 232 -0.70 -4.87 -13.30
CA THR A 232 -1.61 -5.72 -12.50
C THR A 232 -3.06 -5.26 -12.64
N TRP A 233 -3.30 -3.94 -12.66
CA TRP A 233 -4.62 -3.40 -12.93
C TRP A 233 -5.09 -3.78 -14.35
N ALA A 234 -4.23 -3.66 -15.35
CA ALA A 234 -4.54 -4.08 -16.72
C ALA A 234 -4.86 -5.58 -16.84
N VAL A 235 -4.25 -6.44 -16.00
CA VAL A 235 -4.63 -7.86 -15.89
C VAL A 235 -6.03 -8.02 -15.30
N ASN A 236 -6.36 -7.27 -14.25
CA ASN A 236 -7.67 -7.35 -13.61
C ASN A 236 -8.81 -6.89 -14.53
N GLU A 237 -8.55 -5.90 -15.38
CA GLU A 237 -9.46 -5.42 -16.41
C GLU A 237 -9.52 -6.33 -17.65
N GLY A 238 -8.66 -7.36 -17.72
CA GLY A 238 -8.61 -8.31 -18.83
C GLY A 238 -7.97 -7.77 -20.10
N PHE A 239 -7.19 -6.68 -20.04
CA PHE A 239 -6.43 -6.19 -21.20
C PHE A 239 -5.18 -7.03 -21.50
N ILE A 240 -4.65 -7.73 -20.50
CA ILE A 240 -3.52 -8.64 -20.61
C ILE A 240 -3.70 -9.87 -19.73
N ASP A 241 -3.20 -11.02 -20.18
CA ASP A 241 -3.36 -12.28 -19.43
C ASP A 241 -2.44 -12.37 -18.20
N ARG A 242 -1.26 -11.76 -18.29
CA ARG A 242 -0.19 -11.89 -17.29
C ARG A 242 0.58 -10.59 -17.15
N ASN A 243 1.00 -10.28 -15.93
CA ASN A 243 1.84 -9.12 -15.66
C ASN A 243 3.32 -9.42 -16.00
N PRO A 244 3.89 -8.81 -17.06
CA PRO A 244 5.27 -9.04 -17.49
C PRO A 244 6.30 -8.40 -16.55
N ALA A 245 5.92 -7.36 -15.79
CA ALA A 245 6.78 -6.64 -14.85
C ALA A 245 6.85 -7.30 -13.45
N LYS A 246 6.07 -8.36 -13.21
CA LYS A 246 6.00 -9.01 -11.90
C LYS A 246 7.35 -9.62 -11.53
N GLY A 247 7.89 -9.19 -10.38
CA GLY A 247 9.17 -9.68 -9.86
C GLY A 247 10.41 -9.16 -10.59
N LEU A 248 10.28 -8.16 -11.46
CA LEU A 248 11.42 -7.40 -11.99
C LEU A 248 11.81 -6.30 -11.00
N GLY A 249 13.08 -6.28 -10.63
CA GLY A 249 13.65 -5.29 -9.75
C GLY A 249 15.16 -5.44 -9.66
N VAL A 250 15.83 -4.36 -9.28
CA VAL A 250 17.27 -4.35 -9.01
C VAL A 250 17.48 -4.71 -7.54
N VAL A 251 18.40 -5.62 -7.26
CA VAL A 251 18.77 -5.94 -5.87
C VAL A 251 19.40 -4.71 -5.25
N ASP A 252 18.76 -4.23 -4.18
CA ASP A 252 19.33 -3.19 -3.34
C ASP A 252 20.16 -3.85 -2.24
N THR A 253 21.49 -3.77 -2.37
CA THR A 253 22.41 -4.36 -1.39
C THR A 253 22.50 -3.53 -0.10
N THR A 254 21.96 -2.31 -0.10
CA THR A 254 22.01 -1.42 1.05
C THR A 254 20.77 -1.58 1.93
N ASN A 255 20.98 -1.95 3.19
CA ASN A 255 19.88 -2.12 4.13
C ASN A 255 19.22 -0.76 4.41
N ARG A 256 17.90 -0.74 4.62
CA ARG A 256 17.13 0.49 4.86
C ARG A 256 17.66 1.29 6.05
N LYS A 257 18.22 0.62 7.06
CA LYS A 257 18.81 1.26 8.25
C LYS A 257 20.09 2.03 7.90
N ASP A 258 20.92 1.48 7.02
CA ASP A 258 22.22 2.07 6.67
C ASP A 258 22.07 3.31 5.77
N LYS A 259 20.92 3.44 5.11
CA LYS A 259 20.57 4.65 4.32
C LYS A 259 20.27 5.88 5.16
N ARG A 260 19.99 5.72 6.46
CA ARG A 260 19.66 6.82 7.37
C ARG A 260 20.55 6.73 8.59
N GLN A 261 21.70 7.37 8.51
CA GLN A 261 22.61 7.44 9.65
C GLN A 261 21.98 8.29 10.77
N PRO A 262 21.91 7.76 12.00
CA PRO A 262 21.46 8.57 13.14
C PRO A 262 22.47 9.69 13.39
N PHE A 263 21.99 10.83 13.87
CA PHE A 263 22.88 11.91 14.28
C PHE A 263 23.72 11.47 15.48
N THR A 264 25.03 11.70 15.40
CA THR A 264 25.92 11.53 16.54
C THR A 264 25.67 12.64 17.59
N PRO A 265 25.99 12.41 18.87
CA PRO A 265 25.88 13.45 19.90
C PRO A 265 26.63 14.75 19.54
N LYS A 266 27.79 14.65 18.87
CA LYS A 266 28.55 15.81 18.39
C LYS A 266 27.81 16.60 17.31
N GLN A 267 27.15 15.91 16.37
CA GLN A 267 26.33 16.56 15.35
C GLN A 267 25.09 17.22 15.96
N LEU A 268 24.45 16.56 16.94
CA LEU A 268 23.34 17.16 17.68
C LEU A 268 23.79 18.43 18.41
N GLN A 269 24.92 18.39 19.09
CA GLN A 269 25.48 19.57 19.76
C GLN A 269 25.78 20.69 18.76
N ALA A 270 26.35 20.39 17.59
CA ALA A 270 26.57 21.38 16.54
C ALA A 270 25.27 22.00 16.02
N ILE A 271 24.20 21.21 15.85
CA ILE A 271 22.88 21.70 15.42
C ILE A 271 22.28 22.63 16.49
N PHE A 272 22.30 22.22 17.77
CA PHE A 272 21.66 22.97 18.86
C PHE A 272 22.54 24.07 19.47
N THR A 273 23.78 24.24 19.00
CA THR A 273 24.64 25.39 19.29
C THR A 273 24.67 26.39 18.13
N ALA A 274 23.90 26.16 17.08
CA ALA A 274 23.81 27.08 15.95
C ALA A 274 23.31 28.47 16.38
N PRO A 275 23.63 29.54 15.64
CA PRO A 275 23.19 30.91 15.94
C PRO A 275 21.68 31.05 16.18
N LEU A 276 20.85 30.21 15.54
CA LEU A 276 19.42 30.14 15.81
C LEU A 276 19.07 29.91 17.29
N TYR A 277 19.93 29.20 18.04
CA TYR A 277 19.72 28.88 19.46
C TYR A 277 20.47 29.83 20.42
N THR A 278 21.57 30.44 19.97
CA THR A 278 22.42 31.30 20.82
C THR A 278 22.25 32.81 20.55
N GLY A 279 21.72 33.17 19.38
CA GLY A 279 21.55 34.54 18.88
C GLY A 279 21.89 34.64 17.40
N CYS A 280 20.92 35.06 16.56
CA CYS A 280 21.04 35.19 15.12
C CYS A 280 20.63 36.60 14.62
N GLN A 281 20.82 36.85 13.32
CA GLN A 281 20.48 38.13 12.69
C GLN A 281 18.97 38.33 12.52
N ASP A 282 18.26 37.31 12.06
CA ASP A 282 16.81 37.29 11.88
C ASP A 282 16.30 35.83 11.86
N ASP A 283 14.98 35.63 11.81
CA ASP A 283 14.36 34.30 11.70
C ASP A 283 14.28 33.78 10.25
N ASP A 284 14.74 34.55 9.27
CA ASP A 284 14.54 34.31 7.83
C ASP A 284 15.79 33.78 7.13
N TYR A 285 16.60 34.61 6.48
CA TYR A 285 17.82 34.15 5.77
C TYR A 285 19.08 34.29 6.62
N GLY A 286 19.00 35.02 7.73
CA GLY A 286 20.04 35.32 8.70
C GLY A 286 20.05 34.41 9.93
N TYR A 287 19.22 33.37 9.99
CA TYR A 287 19.16 32.43 11.13
C TYR A 287 20.50 31.72 11.43
N ALA A 288 21.37 31.60 10.42
CA ALA A 288 22.70 31.00 10.56
C ALA A 288 23.82 32.01 10.84
N LYS A 289 23.50 33.32 10.89
CA LYS A 289 24.48 34.39 11.12
C LYS A 289 24.42 34.87 12.56
N PRO A 290 25.53 34.83 13.34
CA PRO A 290 25.54 35.30 14.72
C PRO A 290 25.20 36.80 14.83
N ARG A 291 24.25 37.13 15.70
CA ARG A 291 23.88 38.50 16.13
C ARG A 291 23.03 38.42 17.40
N ASP A 292 22.55 39.55 17.92
CA ASP A 292 21.83 39.62 19.19
C ASP A 292 20.35 39.21 19.13
N ALA A 293 19.74 39.05 17.95
CA ALA A 293 18.33 38.70 17.88
C ALA A 293 18.12 37.23 18.28
N ARG A 294 17.07 36.96 19.07
CA ARG A 294 16.76 35.60 19.56
C ARG A 294 15.33 35.22 19.15
N PRO A 295 15.06 35.01 17.84
CA PRO A 295 13.74 34.60 17.40
C PRO A 295 13.39 33.20 17.91
N ARG A 296 12.20 33.05 18.51
CA ARG A 296 11.70 31.78 19.07
C ARG A 296 10.45 31.29 18.34
N ARG A 297 10.53 31.23 17.01
CA ARG A 297 9.41 30.82 16.14
C ARG A 297 9.54 29.34 15.76
N GLY A 298 8.77 28.88 14.78
CA GLY A 298 8.71 27.48 14.37
C GLY A 298 10.08 26.85 14.08
N ARG A 299 11.05 27.58 13.52
CA ARG A 299 12.40 27.07 13.24
C ARG A 299 13.20 26.74 14.51
N PHE A 300 12.96 27.48 15.60
CA PHE A 300 13.57 27.22 16.89
C PHE A 300 12.93 26.01 17.58
N TRP A 301 11.58 25.97 17.63
CA TRP A 301 10.84 24.96 18.40
C TRP A 301 10.69 23.61 17.70
N VAL A 302 10.50 23.57 16.39
CA VAL A 302 10.24 22.31 15.66
C VAL A 302 11.37 21.28 15.83
N PRO A 303 12.67 21.64 15.70
CA PRO A 303 13.75 20.67 15.93
C PRO A 303 13.88 20.23 17.40
N LEU A 304 13.59 21.14 18.36
CA LEU A 304 13.61 20.80 19.79
C LEU A 304 12.50 19.80 20.13
N ILE A 305 11.27 20.08 19.69
CA ILE A 305 10.13 19.18 19.87
C ILE A 305 10.43 17.84 19.18
N GLY A 306 10.92 17.86 17.94
CA GLY A 306 11.27 16.65 17.20
C GLY A 306 12.34 15.79 17.88
N LEU A 307 13.32 16.42 18.58
CA LEU A 307 14.35 15.71 19.33
C LEU A 307 13.75 14.91 20.51
N PHE A 308 12.81 15.49 21.25
CA PHE A 308 12.26 14.88 22.46
C PHE A 308 11.01 14.03 22.23
N SER A 309 10.21 14.33 21.20
CA SER A 309 8.94 13.62 20.94
C SER A 309 9.04 12.54 19.87
N GLY A 310 10.04 12.62 18.98
CA GLY A 310 10.14 11.73 17.81
C GLY A 310 8.99 11.89 16.81
N MET A 311 8.21 12.98 16.91
CA MET A 311 7.10 13.27 15.99
C MET A 311 7.60 13.46 14.56
N ARG A 312 6.78 13.09 13.57
CA ARG A 312 7.11 13.36 12.17
C ARG A 312 6.93 14.85 11.90
N LEU A 313 7.75 15.41 11.03
CA LEU A 313 7.73 16.83 10.66
C LEU A 313 6.35 17.32 10.19
N ASN A 314 5.56 16.44 9.59
CA ASN A 314 4.22 16.79 9.12
C ASN A 314 3.24 17.02 10.27
N ASP A 315 3.48 16.41 11.43
CA ASP A 315 2.61 16.50 12.61
C ASP A 315 2.87 17.81 13.38
N THR A 316 4.12 18.30 13.38
CA THR A 316 4.49 19.54 14.07
C THR A 316 3.94 20.81 13.40
N ARG A 317 3.44 20.71 12.15
CA ARG A 317 2.84 21.83 11.41
C ARG A 317 1.34 22.00 11.70
N ALA A 318 0.68 20.98 12.27
CA ALA A 318 -0.77 21.00 12.50
C ALA A 318 -1.17 21.75 13.78
N GLY A 319 -0.22 22.02 14.68
CA GLY A 319 -0.42 22.95 15.80
C GLY A 319 -0.12 24.37 15.33
N ASN A 320 -1.14 25.22 15.25
CA ASN A 320 -0.92 26.66 15.14
C ASN A 320 -0.16 27.13 16.39
N PHE A 321 1.12 27.46 16.22
CA PHE A 321 1.96 28.14 17.19
C PHE A 321 2.27 29.56 16.70
#